data_AF-A0AA43CUL0-F1
#
_entry.id   AF-A0AA43CUL0-F1
#
_cell.length_a   1.000
_cell.length_b   1.000
_cell.length_c   1.000
_cell.angle_alpha   90.00
_cell.angle_beta   90.00
_cell.angle_gamma   90.00
#
_symmetry.space_group_name_H-M   'P 1'
#
loop_
_entity.id
_entity.type
_entity.pdbx_description
1 polymer ?
#
loop_
_entity_poly.entity_id
_entity_poly.type
_entity_poly.pdbx_seq_one_letter_code
_entity_poly.pdbx_strand_id
1 'polypeptide(L)'
;MRTSAKPILLLLLLLSIAQGAAFAATTTINVSATILSKSNCKFSTNTANLAFGNLDPLAAPDVTRQATLTFVCNGKDDPATYLITDDDGQHETGLNRNRMQHGVVPSAYLLYSFALNPASGTVPKGMTQTLTVTGTLLGNDYRVAIEGTYTDVVTLTINP
;
A
#
# COMPACT_ATOMS: atom_id res chain seq x y z
N MET A 1 101.20 -9.72 24.63
CA MET A 1 100.51 -10.87 24.01
C MET A 1 99.25 -11.14 24.83
N ARG A 2 98.06 -10.81 24.31
CA ARG A 2 97.01 -11.73 23.79
C ARG A 2 96.37 -12.58 24.92
N THR A 3 95.07 -12.69 25.17
CA THR A 3 93.77 -12.35 24.50
C THR A 3 92.68 -12.68 25.55
N SER A 4 91.74 -11.78 25.84
CA SER A 4 90.32 -11.75 25.40
C SER A 4 89.37 -12.83 25.96
N ALA A 5 88.15 -12.39 26.31
CA ALA A 5 87.14 -13.06 27.14
C ALA A 5 85.88 -13.55 26.36
N LYS A 6 85.06 -14.37 27.07
CA LYS A 6 83.62 -14.76 26.84
C LYS A 6 83.37 -15.77 25.70
N PRO A 7 82.24 -16.54 25.63
CA PRO A 7 80.93 -16.44 26.32
C PRO A 7 80.41 -17.82 26.87
N ILE A 8 79.19 -17.99 27.42
CA ILE A 8 77.96 -18.38 26.70
C ILE A 8 76.77 -18.25 27.68
N LEU A 9 75.77 -17.49 27.26
CA LEU A 9 74.48 -17.21 27.91
C LEU A 9 73.41 -18.05 27.20
N LEU A 10 72.66 -18.87 27.94
CA LEU A 10 71.64 -19.78 27.40
C LEU A 10 70.26 -19.10 27.34
N LEU A 11 69.58 -19.37 26.24
CA LEU A 11 68.43 -18.70 25.62
C LEU A 11 67.08 -19.06 26.30
N LEU A 12 66.37 -18.08 26.87
CA LEU A 12 64.96 -18.21 27.29
C LEU A 12 64.03 -17.89 26.09
N LEU A 13 63.23 -18.87 25.69
CA LEU A 13 62.22 -18.78 24.63
C LEU A 13 60.95 -18.12 25.18
N LEU A 14 60.71 -16.85 24.83
CA LEU A 14 59.46 -16.13 25.12
C LEU A 14 58.35 -16.56 24.17
N LEU A 15 57.27 -17.14 24.72
CA LEU A 15 56.01 -17.42 24.02
C LEU A 15 55.08 -16.21 24.18
N SER A 16 55.10 -15.26 23.24
CA SER A 16 54.21 -14.10 23.21
C SER A 16 52.87 -14.45 22.55
N ILE A 17 51.82 -14.54 23.36
CA ILE A 17 50.44 -14.72 22.94
C ILE A 17 49.94 -13.40 22.33
N ALA A 18 49.80 -13.32 21.01
CA ALA A 18 49.22 -12.17 20.33
C ALA A 18 47.70 -12.15 20.55
N GLN A 19 47.23 -11.35 21.50
CA GLN A 19 45.80 -11.04 21.63
C GLN A 19 45.40 -10.11 20.49
N GLY A 20 44.70 -10.65 19.49
CA GLY A 20 44.06 -9.85 18.45
C GLY A 20 42.92 -9.03 19.05
N ALA A 21 43.10 -7.71 19.17
CA ALA A 21 42.03 -6.80 19.54
C ALA A 21 41.01 -6.75 18.39
N ALA A 22 39.83 -7.35 18.60
CA ALA A 22 38.70 -7.17 17.70
C ALA A 22 38.20 -5.72 17.85
N PHE A 23 38.59 -4.84 16.94
CA PHE A 23 38.02 -3.50 16.86
C PHE A 23 36.57 -3.62 16.42
N ALA A 24 35.64 -3.30 17.31
CA ALA A 24 34.25 -3.11 16.93
C ALA A 24 34.18 -1.92 15.95
N ALA A 25 33.94 -2.20 14.67
CA ALA A 25 33.72 -1.17 13.67
C ALA A 25 32.39 -0.48 13.97
N THR A 26 32.43 0.82 14.26
CA THR A 26 31.22 1.64 14.38
C THR A 26 30.82 2.14 12.99
N THR A 27 29.73 1.61 12.45
CA THR A 27 29.12 2.08 11.20
C THR A 27 27.94 2.98 11.52
N THR A 28 27.98 4.21 11.02
CA THR A 28 26.89 5.18 11.18
C THR A 28 25.94 5.08 9.99
N ILE A 29 24.65 4.85 10.25
CA ILE A 29 23.59 4.95 9.24
C ILE A 29 23.05 6.38 9.29
N ASN A 30 23.22 7.13 8.21
CA ASN A 30 22.59 8.43 8.06
C ASN A 30 21.17 8.23 7.51
N VAL A 31 20.17 8.56 8.31
CA VAL A 31 18.76 8.54 7.89
C VAL A 31 18.31 9.98 7.67
N SER A 32 17.83 10.29 6.47
CA SER A 32 17.14 11.54 6.16
C SER A 32 15.70 11.24 5.74
N ALA A 33 14.78 12.12 6.14
CA ALA A 33 13.38 12.06 5.73
C ALA A 33 13.01 13.40 5.08
N THR A 34 12.40 13.34 3.90
CA THR A 34 11.96 14.52 3.14
C THR A 34 10.44 14.53 3.11
N ILE A 35 9.82 15.65 3.51
CA ILE A 35 8.38 15.83 3.32
C ILE A 35 8.15 16.12 1.84
N LEU A 36 7.57 15.15 1.13
CA LEU A 36 7.38 15.21 -0.33
C LEU A 36 6.41 16.32 -0.75
N SER A 37 5.45 16.69 0.10
CA SER A 37 4.39 17.63 -0.24
C SER A 37 3.93 18.41 1.00
N LYS A 38 3.75 19.73 0.85
CA LYS A 38 3.03 20.55 1.85
C LYS A 38 1.58 20.78 1.40
N SER A 39 1.09 19.94 0.50
CA SER A 39 -0.29 19.96 0.04
C SER A 39 -1.18 19.11 0.94
N ASN A 40 -2.45 19.46 0.97
CA ASN A 40 -3.52 18.83 1.73
C ASN A 40 -4.66 18.56 0.75
N CYS A 41 -4.73 17.32 0.29
CA CYS A 41 -5.84 16.84 -0.51
C CYS A 41 -6.89 16.20 0.41
N LYS A 42 -8.16 16.51 0.18
CA LYS A 42 -9.28 15.96 0.94
C LYS A 42 -10.44 15.64 0.02
N PHE A 43 -11.15 14.55 0.32
CA PHE A 43 -12.45 14.31 -0.24
C PHE A 43 -13.45 15.37 0.25
N SER A 44 -14.23 15.91 -0.67
CA SER A 44 -15.33 16.85 -0.38
C SER A 44 -16.64 16.11 -0.15
N THR A 45 -16.80 14.96 -0.81
CA THR A 45 -17.90 13.99 -0.59
C THR A 45 -17.33 12.74 0.06
N ASN A 46 -17.91 12.30 1.17
CA ASN A 46 -17.33 11.22 1.97
C ASN A 46 -17.90 9.83 1.64
N THR A 47 -18.94 9.77 0.82
CA THR A 47 -19.64 8.52 0.49
C THR A 47 -20.07 8.54 -0.97
N ALA A 48 -19.89 7.41 -1.65
CA ALA A 48 -20.46 7.13 -2.96
C ALA A 48 -21.06 5.72 -2.91
N ASN A 49 -22.29 5.58 -3.41
CA ASN A 49 -22.98 4.29 -3.43
C ASN A 49 -22.88 3.67 -4.82
N LEU A 50 -22.22 2.51 -4.90
CA LEU A 50 -22.12 1.73 -6.12
C LEU A 50 -23.18 0.63 -6.13
N ALA A 51 -24.38 0.96 -6.62
CA ALA A 51 -25.51 0.04 -6.62
C ALA A 51 -25.60 -0.79 -7.92
N PHE A 52 -25.33 -2.10 -7.84
CA PHE A 52 -25.49 -3.03 -8.96
C PHE A 52 -26.96 -3.29 -9.32
N GLY A 53 -27.87 -3.17 -8.35
CA GLY A 53 -29.31 -3.40 -8.51
C GLY A 53 -29.66 -4.89 -8.55
N ASN A 54 -30.83 -5.21 -9.10
CA ASN A 54 -31.26 -6.60 -9.24
C ASN A 54 -30.49 -7.25 -10.40
N LEU A 55 -29.87 -8.40 -10.12
CA LEU A 55 -29.15 -9.21 -11.09
C LEU A 55 -30.02 -10.37 -11.53
N ASP A 56 -29.97 -10.75 -12.81
CA ASP A 56 -30.65 -11.93 -13.34
C ASP A 56 -29.64 -13.07 -13.54
N PRO A 57 -29.60 -14.07 -12.64
CA PRO A 57 -28.64 -15.18 -12.74
C PRO A 57 -28.82 -16.04 -14.00
N LEU A 58 -30.00 -16.05 -14.63
CA LEU A 58 -30.28 -16.88 -15.79
C LEU A 58 -29.69 -16.28 -17.07
N ALA A 59 -29.76 -14.95 -17.23
CA ALA A 59 -29.15 -14.24 -18.34
C ALA A 59 -27.64 -14.05 -18.12
N ALA A 60 -27.24 -13.74 -16.88
CA ALA A 60 -25.86 -13.57 -16.45
C ALA A 60 -24.96 -12.68 -17.35
N PRO A 61 -25.38 -11.48 -17.82
CA PRO A 61 -24.45 -10.55 -18.48
C PRO A 61 -23.48 -9.89 -17.49
N ASP A 62 -22.32 -9.43 -17.92
CA ASP A 62 -21.48 -8.59 -17.06
C ASP A 62 -22.20 -7.26 -16.72
N VAL A 63 -22.13 -6.83 -15.46
CA VAL A 63 -22.81 -5.63 -14.96
C VAL A 63 -21.78 -4.64 -14.45
N THR A 64 -21.66 -3.51 -15.14
CA THR A 64 -20.81 -2.38 -14.71
C THR A 64 -21.64 -1.24 -14.17
N ARG A 65 -21.16 -0.63 -13.08
CA ARG A 65 -21.75 0.56 -12.46
C ARG A 65 -20.67 1.58 -12.17
N GLN A 66 -21.11 2.82 -12.01
CA GLN A 66 -20.25 3.93 -11.64
C GLN A 66 -20.89 4.75 -10.53
N ALA A 67 -20.04 5.30 -9.68
CA ALA A 67 -20.37 6.34 -8.73
C ALA A 67 -19.28 7.40 -8.76
N THR A 68 -19.58 8.60 -8.27
CA THR A 68 -18.62 9.70 -8.27
C THR A 68 -18.39 10.23 -6.88
N LEU A 69 -17.14 10.58 -6.62
CA LEU A 69 -16.69 11.36 -5.47
C LEU A 69 -16.06 12.65 -6.00
N THR A 70 -15.98 13.65 -5.14
CA THR A 70 -15.24 14.88 -5.42
C THR A 70 -14.18 15.09 -4.37
N PHE A 71 -13.07 15.70 -4.77
CA PHE A 71 -11.97 16.04 -3.88
C PHE A 71 -11.35 17.38 -4.28
N VAL A 72 -10.64 17.99 -3.34
CA VAL A 72 -9.92 19.25 -3.56
C VAL A 72 -8.57 19.18 -2.89
N CYS A 73 -7.55 19.70 -3.57
CA CYS A 73 -6.22 19.89 -3.01
C CYS A 73 -5.99 21.37 -2.70
N ASN A 74 -5.63 21.64 -1.45
CA ASN A 74 -5.23 22.95 -0.98
C ASN A 74 -3.82 22.83 -0.40
N GLY A 75 -2.96 23.82 -0.59
CA GLY A 75 -1.59 23.65 -0.12
C GLY A 75 -0.64 24.74 -0.52
N LYS A 76 0.65 24.44 -0.32
CA LYS A 76 1.74 25.27 -0.82
C LYS A 76 1.95 25.10 -2.32
N ASP A 77 1.87 23.86 -2.81
CA ASP A 77 2.21 23.54 -4.20
C ASP A 77 1.02 23.84 -5.14
N ASP A 78 1.32 24.31 -6.34
CA ASP A 78 0.34 24.60 -7.39
C ASP A 78 0.97 24.32 -8.78
N PRO A 79 0.63 23.19 -9.44
CA PRO A 79 -0.40 22.23 -9.03
C PRO A 79 0.10 21.25 -7.95
N ALA A 80 -0.82 20.75 -7.13
CA ALA A 80 -0.56 19.71 -6.13
C ALA A 80 -0.66 18.31 -6.77
N THR A 81 0.32 17.44 -6.53
CA THR A 81 0.26 16.02 -6.93
C THR A 81 -0.61 15.23 -5.95
N TYR A 82 -1.24 14.16 -6.43
CA TYR A 82 -2.00 13.25 -5.56
C TYR A 82 -1.95 11.81 -6.05
N LEU A 83 -2.16 10.89 -5.12
CA LEU A 83 -2.41 9.48 -5.33
C LEU A 83 -3.62 9.07 -4.46
N ILE A 84 -4.58 8.39 -5.08
CA ILE A 84 -5.74 7.78 -4.42
C ILE A 84 -5.56 6.27 -4.50
N THR A 85 -5.65 5.62 -3.35
CA THR A 85 -5.63 4.16 -3.22
C THR A 85 -6.89 3.72 -2.48
N ASP A 86 -7.22 2.44 -2.59
CA ASP A 86 -8.24 1.77 -1.81
C ASP A 86 -7.64 0.65 -0.94
N ASP A 87 -8.44 0.14 -0.01
CA ASP A 87 -8.10 -0.99 0.87
C ASP A 87 -8.58 -2.35 0.34
N ASP A 88 -9.06 -2.41 -0.90
CA ASP A 88 -9.68 -3.58 -1.54
C ASP A 88 -11.02 -4.07 -0.93
N GLY A 89 -11.54 -3.42 0.12
CA GLY A 89 -12.82 -3.75 0.76
C GLY A 89 -12.70 -4.08 2.26
N GLN A 90 -13.77 -4.65 2.84
CA GLN A 90 -13.72 -5.23 4.20
C GLN A 90 -13.55 -6.76 4.18
N HIS A 91 -13.71 -7.34 3.01
CA HIS A 91 -13.82 -8.78 2.84
C HIS A 91 -12.82 -9.31 1.82
N GLU A 92 -11.84 -8.55 1.34
CA GLU A 92 -10.86 -9.00 0.36
C GLU A 92 -10.11 -10.27 0.78
N THR A 93 -9.52 -10.93 -0.22
CA THR A 93 -8.64 -12.10 -0.01
C THR A 93 -7.19 -11.82 -0.40
N GLY A 94 -6.91 -10.58 -0.79
CA GLY A 94 -5.63 -10.14 -1.31
C GLY A 94 -5.80 -8.99 -2.29
N LEU A 95 -4.67 -8.56 -2.86
CA LEU A 95 -4.58 -7.41 -3.73
C LEU A 95 -5.56 -7.48 -4.91
N ASN A 96 -6.44 -6.48 -5.06
CA ASN A 96 -7.49 -6.41 -6.08
C ASN A 96 -8.38 -7.68 -6.13
N ARG A 97 -8.64 -8.29 -4.97
CA ARG A 97 -9.54 -9.44 -4.81
C ARG A 97 -10.76 -9.05 -3.99
N ASN A 98 -11.42 -7.99 -4.41
CA ASN A 98 -12.60 -7.43 -3.78
C ASN A 98 -13.78 -8.42 -3.85
N ARG A 99 -14.56 -8.51 -2.78
CA ARG A 99 -15.77 -9.34 -2.75
C ARG A 99 -16.78 -8.80 -1.74
N MET A 100 -18.05 -8.84 -2.11
CA MET A 100 -19.15 -8.53 -1.22
C MET A 100 -19.57 -9.77 -0.43
N GLN A 101 -19.94 -9.61 0.84
CA GLN A 101 -20.46 -10.68 1.69
C GLN A 101 -22.00 -10.69 1.64
N HIS A 102 -22.58 -11.88 1.60
CA HIS A 102 -24.02 -12.06 1.69
C HIS A 102 -24.55 -11.71 3.09
N GLY A 103 -25.65 -10.96 3.19
CA GLY A 103 -26.17 -10.45 4.47
C GLY A 103 -26.65 -11.50 5.47
N VAL A 104 -27.14 -12.65 5.00
CA VAL A 104 -27.63 -13.77 5.85
C VAL A 104 -26.68 -14.97 5.95
N VAL A 105 -25.90 -15.29 4.90
CA VAL A 105 -25.01 -16.47 4.82
C VAL A 105 -23.56 -15.97 4.82
N PRO A 106 -22.86 -15.88 5.97
CA PRO A 106 -21.57 -15.19 6.06
C PRO A 106 -20.44 -15.84 5.24
N SER A 107 -20.58 -17.11 4.88
CA SER A 107 -19.61 -17.82 4.03
C SER A 107 -19.84 -17.61 2.52
N ALA A 108 -20.95 -16.96 2.13
CA ALA A 108 -21.26 -16.68 0.74
C ALA A 108 -20.73 -15.29 0.34
N TYR A 109 -19.95 -15.26 -0.74
CA TYR A 109 -19.33 -14.05 -1.25
C TYR A 109 -19.58 -13.90 -2.74
N LEU A 110 -19.62 -12.65 -3.21
CA LEU A 110 -19.73 -12.30 -4.62
C LEU A 110 -18.58 -11.38 -5.01
N LEU A 111 -17.73 -11.85 -5.93
CA LEU A 111 -16.55 -11.11 -6.40
C LEU A 111 -16.98 -9.95 -7.30
N TYR A 112 -16.24 -8.84 -7.23
CA TYR A 112 -16.36 -7.73 -8.16
C TYR A 112 -14.96 -7.17 -8.46
N SER A 113 -14.81 -6.51 -9.61
CA SER A 113 -13.65 -5.67 -9.86
C SER A 113 -13.95 -4.22 -9.47
N PHE A 114 -12.93 -3.51 -9.02
CA PHE A 114 -13.00 -2.13 -8.57
C PHE A 114 -11.93 -1.30 -9.26
N ALA A 115 -12.28 -0.10 -9.72
CA ALA A 115 -11.35 0.77 -10.42
C ALA A 115 -11.62 2.25 -10.11
N LEU A 116 -10.53 3.00 -10.01
CA LEU A 116 -10.53 4.43 -9.72
C LEU A 116 -10.00 5.21 -10.92
N ASN A 117 -10.70 6.28 -11.32
CA ASN A 117 -10.24 7.15 -12.40
C ASN A 117 -10.62 8.63 -12.17
N PRO A 118 -9.65 9.56 -12.12
CA PRO A 118 -8.20 9.33 -12.05
C PRO A 118 -7.78 8.83 -10.66
N ALA A 119 -6.94 7.80 -10.59
CA ALA A 119 -6.33 7.36 -9.33
C ALA A 119 -5.13 8.21 -8.92
N SER A 120 -4.54 8.98 -9.83
CA SER A 120 -3.39 9.85 -9.56
C SER A 120 -3.33 11.00 -10.54
N GLY A 121 -2.66 12.09 -10.19
CA GLY A 121 -2.42 13.19 -11.11
C GLY A 121 -1.97 14.46 -10.41
N THR A 122 -2.26 15.60 -11.04
CA THR A 122 -1.99 16.94 -10.49
C THR A 122 -3.24 17.80 -10.53
N VAL A 123 -3.49 18.60 -9.50
CA VAL A 123 -4.68 19.46 -9.37
C VAL A 123 -4.24 20.90 -9.08
N PRO A 124 -4.71 21.89 -9.85
CA PRO A 124 -4.50 23.29 -9.50
C PRO A 124 -5.13 23.61 -8.14
N LYS A 125 -4.48 24.45 -7.36
CA LYS A 125 -4.90 24.75 -5.99
C LYS A 125 -6.36 25.21 -5.92
N GLY A 126 -7.13 24.62 -5.00
CA GLY A 126 -8.53 24.99 -4.74
C GLY A 126 -9.53 24.52 -5.80
N MET A 127 -9.08 23.86 -6.88
CA MET A 127 -9.96 23.32 -7.90
C MET A 127 -10.58 22.00 -7.45
N THR A 128 -11.90 21.89 -7.56
CA THR A 128 -12.61 20.63 -7.32
C THR A 128 -12.38 19.68 -8.48
N GLN A 129 -12.03 18.44 -8.16
CA GLN A 129 -11.89 17.34 -9.10
C GLN A 129 -12.93 16.28 -8.85
N THR A 130 -13.28 15.54 -9.91
CA THR A 130 -14.17 14.38 -9.85
C THR A 130 -13.34 13.11 -9.93
N LEU A 131 -13.54 12.23 -8.95
CA LEU A 131 -13.10 10.85 -8.99
C LEU A 131 -14.28 9.98 -9.43
N THR A 132 -14.11 9.20 -10.48
CA THR A 132 -15.06 8.16 -10.88
C THR A 132 -14.62 6.83 -10.29
N VAL A 133 -15.53 6.21 -9.55
CA VAL A 133 -15.42 4.86 -9.03
C VAL A 133 -16.22 3.95 -9.96
N THR A 134 -15.57 2.93 -10.52
CA THR A 134 -16.23 1.94 -11.37
C THR A 134 -16.13 0.58 -10.68
N GLY A 135 -17.22 -0.17 -10.67
CA GLY A 135 -17.14 -1.58 -10.35
C GLY A 135 -17.91 -2.44 -11.33
N THR A 136 -17.43 -3.67 -11.48
CA THR A 136 -17.98 -4.64 -12.42
C THR A 136 -18.19 -5.98 -11.74
N LEU A 137 -19.37 -6.55 -11.94
CA LEU A 137 -19.70 -7.93 -11.63
C LEU A 137 -19.64 -8.75 -12.91
N LEU A 138 -18.91 -9.85 -12.90
CA LEU A 138 -18.94 -10.79 -14.02
C LEU A 138 -20.18 -11.66 -13.91
N GLY A 139 -20.84 -11.87 -15.05
CA GLY A 139 -21.98 -12.76 -15.20
C GLY A 139 -21.77 -14.14 -14.57
N ASN A 140 -20.56 -14.66 -14.78
CA ASN A 140 -20.15 -15.96 -14.28
C ASN A 140 -20.17 -16.06 -12.75
N ASP A 141 -19.88 -14.97 -12.05
CA ASP A 141 -19.73 -14.97 -10.59
C ASP A 141 -21.10 -14.95 -9.90
N TYR A 142 -22.04 -14.15 -10.40
CA TYR A 142 -23.37 -14.07 -9.79
C TYR A 142 -24.37 -15.12 -10.32
N ARG A 143 -24.08 -15.82 -11.42
CA ARG A 143 -24.93 -16.93 -11.91
C ARG A 143 -25.10 -18.06 -10.90
N VAL A 144 -24.08 -18.31 -10.09
CA VAL A 144 -24.06 -19.35 -9.05
C VAL A 144 -24.17 -18.79 -7.63
N ALA A 145 -24.36 -17.48 -7.50
CA ALA A 145 -24.54 -16.84 -6.20
C ALA A 145 -25.89 -17.22 -5.60
N ILE A 146 -25.94 -17.25 -4.27
CA ILE A 146 -27.18 -17.47 -3.53
C ILE A 146 -28.03 -16.19 -3.65
N GLU A 147 -29.33 -16.32 -3.80
CA GLU A 147 -30.23 -15.17 -3.82
C GLU A 147 -30.16 -14.40 -2.49
N GLY A 148 -29.93 -13.09 -2.58
CA GLY A 148 -29.97 -12.19 -1.43
C GLY A 148 -29.18 -10.91 -1.64
N THR A 149 -29.05 -10.13 -0.57
CA THR A 149 -28.27 -8.90 -0.57
C THR A 149 -26.82 -9.18 -0.27
N TYR A 150 -25.93 -8.60 -1.07
CA TYR A 150 -24.49 -8.61 -0.88
C TYR A 150 -23.99 -7.20 -0.61
N THR A 151 -23.11 -7.04 0.38
CA THR A 151 -22.54 -5.73 0.75
C THR A 151 -21.03 -5.83 0.95
N ASP A 152 -20.34 -4.73 0.68
CA ASP A 152 -18.94 -4.50 1.01
C ASP A 152 -18.76 -3.01 1.32
N VAL A 153 -17.66 -2.66 1.98
CA VAL A 153 -17.26 -1.28 2.22
C VAL A 153 -15.80 -1.12 1.84
N VAL A 154 -15.55 -0.28 0.84
CA VAL A 154 -14.20 0.06 0.39
C VAL A 154 -13.80 1.42 0.96
N THR A 155 -12.65 1.50 1.61
CA THR A 155 -12.09 2.75 2.14
C THR A 155 -11.10 3.34 1.15
N LEU A 156 -11.36 4.57 0.70
CA LEU A 156 -10.43 5.30 -0.15
C LEU A 156 -9.51 6.20 0.69
N THR A 157 -8.23 6.19 0.37
CA THR A 157 -7.19 7.05 0.94
C THR A 157 -6.64 7.98 -0.13
N ILE A 158 -6.52 9.27 0.17
CA ILE A 158 -5.88 10.26 -0.71
C ILE A 158 -4.60 10.80 -0.07
N ASN A 159 -3.49 10.63 -0.79
CA ASN A 159 -2.15 11.05 -0.38
C ASN A 159 -1.67 12.19 -1.31
N PRO A 160 -1.43 13.40 -0.78
CA PRO A 160 -0.90 14.56 -1.51
C PRO A 160 0.63 14.53 -1.71
#